data_AF-A0A7J6XD21-F1
#
_entry.id   AF-A0A7J6XD21-F1
#
_cell.length_a   1.000
_cell.length_b   1.000
_cell.length_c   1.000
_cell.angle_alpha   90.00
_cell.angle_beta   90.00
_cell.angle_gamma   90.00
#
_symmetry.space_group_name_H-M   'P 1'
#
loop_
_entity.id
_entity.type
_entity.pdbx_description
1 polymer ?
#
loop_
_entity_poly.entity_id
_entity_poly.type
_entity_poly.pdbx_seq_one_letter_code
_entity_poly.pdbx_strand_id
1 'polypeptide(L)'
;MATSLRPQPHAFLYYAQRTTKGGLLISEATGVSDTAQGYPDTPRIWTKEQVEAWKPIADAVHAKGGIFICQLWNVGRVSNYGFDGVEIHGAHGYLLDQFMTDNVNDRIDIYGGTLENRCHFTLEVVEAICNEIGQLISLLPIRKAFNGTFIVVGGYVREDGNKAIADNYADLIAYGRWFLANPDLPKRFDLNSPLKSQQV
;
A
#
# COMPACT_ATOMS: atom_id res chain seq x y z
N MET A 1 1.44 -2.78 32.78
CA MET A 1 1.36 -4.20 32.35
C MET A 1 2.31 -4.36 31.18
N ALA A 2 3.12 -5.43 31.13
CA ALA A 2 4.02 -5.65 30.00
C ALA A 2 3.19 -5.99 28.75
N THR A 3 3.24 -5.13 27.73
CA THR A 3 2.63 -5.38 26.43
C THR A 3 3.32 -6.59 25.81
N SER A 4 2.58 -7.68 25.62
CA SER A 4 3.14 -8.90 25.03
C SER A 4 3.36 -8.64 23.55
N LEU A 5 4.62 -8.55 23.13
CA LEU A 5 5.01 -8.31 21.74
C LEU A 5 4.91 -9.57 20.86
N ARG A 6 3.97 -10.46 21.21
CA ARG A 6 3.60 -11.66 20.48
C ARG A 6 2.30 -11.36 19.71
N PRO A 7 2.01 -12.08 18.63
CA PRO A 7 0.68 -12.03 18.04
C PRO A 7 -0.36 -12.38 19.11
N GLN A 8 -1.42 -11.58 19.17
CA GLN A 8 -2.46 -11.74 20.18
C GLN A 8 -3.31 -12.98 19.87
N PRO A 9 -3.79 -13.74 20.88
CA PRO A 9 -4.58 -14.95 20.63
C PRO A 9 -5.84 -14.71 19.76
N HIS A 10 -6.45 -13.53 19.84
CA HIS A 10 -7.63 -13.19 19.04
C HIS A 10 -7.33 -13.03 17.53
N ALA A 11 -6.06 -12.82 17.14
CA ALA A 11 -5.66 -12.74 15.74
C ALA A 11 -5.99 -14.03 14.98
N PHE A 12 -6.01 -15.18 15.68
CA PHE A 12 -6.52 -16.44 15.14
C PHE A 12 -7.89 -16.28 14.49
N LEU A 13 -8.86 -15.74 15.24
CA LEU A 13 -10.23 -15.58 14.77
C LEU A 13 -10.28 -14.54 13.64
N TYR A 14 -9.52 -13.46 13.77
CA TYR A 14 -9.44 -12.38 12.78
C TYR A 14 -8.99 -12.88 11.40
N TYR A 15 -7.89 -13.64 11.33
CA TYR A 15 -7.37 -14.20 10.08
C TYR A 15 -8.24 -15.36 9.56
N ALA A 16 -8.73 -16.23 10.45
CA ALA A 16 -9.61 -17.32 10.07
C ALA A 16 -10.90 -16.80 9.41
N GLN A 17 -11.53 -15.75 9.94
CA GLN A 17 -12.74 -15.15 9.36
C GLN A 17 -12.53 -14.58 7.95
N ARG A 18 -11.30 -14.16 7.65
CA ARG A 18 -10.89 -13.58 6.36
C ARG A 18 -10.40 -14.62 5.35
N THR A 19 -10.27 -15.88 5.76
CA THR A 19 -9.72 -16.90 4.87
C THR A 19 -10.79 -17.49 3.96
N THR A 20 -10.49 -17.49 2.67
CA THR A 20 -11.20 -18.26 1.64
C THR A 20 -10.22 -19.23 0.97
N LYS A 21 -10.73 -20.36 0.45
CA LYS A 21 -9.89 -21.37 -0.21
C LYS A 21 -9.13 -20.75 -1.39
N GLY A 22 -7.81 -20.90 -1.41
CA GLY A 22 -6.93 -20.32 -2.42
C GLY A 22 -6.61 -18.83 -2.23
N GLY A 23 -7.19 -18.17 -1.22
CA GLY A 23 -6.88 -16.78 -0.91
C GLY A 23 -5.50 -16.62 -0.27
N LEU A 24 -4.78 -15.57 -0.66
CA LEU A 24 -3.51 -15.17 -0.06
C LEU A 24 -3.74 -14.09 1.00
N LEU A 25 -3.28 -14.36 2.22
CA LEU A 25 -3.26 -13.41 3.33
C LEU A 25 -1.81 -13.02 3.63
N ILE A 26 -1.58 -11.71 3.69
CA ILE A 26 -0.32 -11.13 4.17
C ILE A 26 -0.61 -10.57 5.57
N SER A 27 0.20 -10.96 6.55
CA SER A 27 0.02 -10.52 7.94
C SER A 27 0.22 -9.01 8.10
N GLU A 28 -0.16 -8.49 9.26
CA GLU A 28 0.35 -7.22 9.74
C GLU A 28 1.89 -7.20 9.80
N ALA A 29 2.46 -6.00 9.70
CA ALA A 29 3.91 -5.80 9.72
C ALA A 29 4.53 -6.33 11.01
N THR A 30 5.48 -7.26 10.88
CA THR A 30 6.01 -8.06 11.98
C THR A 30 7.50 -7.80 12.16
N GLY A 31 7.86 -7.29 13.34
CA GLY A 31 9.23 -6.89 13.65
C GLY A 31 10.21 -8.06 13.62
N VAL A 32 11.40 -7.83 13.08
CA VAL A 32 12.49 -8.84 12.97
C VAL A 32 13.60 -8.69 14.02
N SER A 33 13.59 -7.60 14.79
CA SER A 33 14.57 -7.33 15.86
C SER A 33 14.00 -6.34 16.87
N ASP A 34 14.67 -6.18 18.02
CA ASP A 34 14.28 -5.17 19.01
C ASP A 34 14.27 -3.74 18.47
N THR A 35 15.18 -3.45 17.53
CA THR A 35 15.32 -2.15 16.88
C THR A 35 14.33 -1.91 15.74
N ALA A 36 13.57 -2.93 15.34
CA ALA A 36 12.63 -2.86 14.22
C ALA A 36 11.30 -2.18 14.58
N GLN A 37 11.10 -1.77 15.84
CA GLN A 37 9.82 -1.33 16.39
C GLN A 37 9.50 0.14 16.10
N GLY A 38 8.31 0.42 15.58
CA GLY A 38 7.83 1.79 15.33
C GLY A 38 6.52 2.16 16.04
N TYR A 39 5.65 1.18 16.34
CA TYR A 39 4.34 1.42 16.98
C TYR A 39 4.16 0.51 18.19
N PRO A 40 3.37 0.88 19.22
CA PRO A 40 3.04 -0.04 20.30
C PRO A 40 2.27 -1.28 19.78
N ASP A 41 2.39 -2.39 20.49
CA ASP A 41 1.58 -3.61 20.31
C ASP A 41 1.66 -4.31 18.94
N THR A 42 2.64 -3.97 18.08
CA THR A 42 2.85 -4.74 16.85
C THR A 42 3.58 -6.06 17.15
N PRO A 43 3.21 -7.16 16.47
CA PRO A 43 3.84 -8.46 16.69
C PRO A 43 5.28 -8.52 16.15
N ARG A 44 5.98 -9.56 16.58
CA ARG A 44 7.40 -9.85 16.30
C ARG A 44 7.60 -11.32 15.92
N ILE A 45 8.76 -11.70 15.38
CA ILE A 45 9.02 -13.10 14.95
C ILE A 45 10.46 -13.65 15.13
N TRP A 46 11.37 -12.97 15.83
CA TRP A 46 12.76 -13.46 15.94
C TRP A 46 13.04 -14.36 17.14
N THR A 47 12.12 -14.43 18.11
CA THR A 47 12.25 -15.37 19.24
C THR A 47 11.45 -16.64 18.98
N LYS A 48 11.89 -17.77 19.56
CA LYS A 48 11.15 -19.04 19.47
C LYS A 48 9.71 -18.90 19.99
N GLU A 49 9.53 -18.19 21.11
CA GLU A 49 8.20 -17.98 21.69
C GLU A 49 7.26 -17.22 20.74
N GLN A 50 7.77 -16.21 20.01
CA GLN A 50 7.00 -15.49 19.00
C GLN A 50 6.63 -16.38 17.82
N VAL A 51 7.56 -17.21 17.34
CA VAL A 51 7.31 -18.18 16.27
C VAL A 51 6.22 -19.17 16.69
N GLU A 52 6.30 -19.74 17.90
CA GLU A 52 5.26 -20.64 18.42
C GLU A 52 3.90 -19.95 18.51
N ALA A 53 3.85 -18.66 18.88
CA ALA A 53 2.61 -17.90 18.95
C ALA A 53 1.96 -17.63 17.58
N TRP A 54 2.73 -17.62 16.48
CA TRP A 54 2.21 -17.47 15.13
C TRP A 54 1.60 -18.76 14.55
N LYS A 55 2.05 -19.93 15.00
CA LYS A 55 1.62 -21.23 14.42
C LYS A 55 0.11 -21.44 14.45
N PRO A 56 -0.61 -21.22 15.57
CA PRO A 56 -2.06 -21.41 15.59
C PRO A 56 -2.79 -20.52 14.58
N ILE A 57 -2.28 -19.32 14.32
CA ILE A 57 -2.85 -18.37 13.36
C ILE A 57 -2.66 -18.90 11.93
N ALA A 58 -1.45 -19.32 11.59
CA ALA A 58 -1.16 -19.92 10.29
C ALA A 58 -1.99 -21.19 10.07
N ASP A 59 -2.10 -22.05 11.09
CA ASP A 59 -2.90 -23.27 11.04
C ASP A 59 -4.38 -22.98 10.80
N ALA A 60 -4.92 -21.89 11.39
CA ALA A 60 -6.30 -21.46 11.16
C ALA A 60 -6.59 -21.10 9.70
N VAL A 61 -5.61 -20.45 9.05
CA VAL A 61 -5.68 -20.08 7.63
C VAL A 61 -5.55 -21.33 6.76
N HIS A 62 -4.56 -22.18 7.05
CA HIS A 62 -4.33 -23.43 6.30
C HIS A 62 -5.50 -24.41 6.42
N ALA A 63 -6.15 -24.51 7.58
CA ALA A 63 -7.33 -25.35 7.79
C ALA A 63 -8.51 -24.97 6.88
N LYS A 64 -8.55 -23.72 6.39
CA LYS A 64 -9.55 -23.23 5.43
C LYS A 64 -9.04 -23.23 3.98
N GLY A 65 -7.84 -23.75 3.75
CA GLY A 65 -7.20 -23.83 2.43
C GLY A 65 -6.67 -22.49 1.92
N GLY A 66 -6.43 -21.52 2.80
CA GLY A 66 -5.76 -20.26 2.46
C GLY A 66 -4.23 -20.38 2.51
N ILE A 67 -3.56 -19.36 2.00
CA ILE A 67 -2.10 -19.18 2.06
C ILE A 67 -1.81 -18.02 3.01
N PHE A 68 -0.86 -18.19 3.93
CA PHE A 68 -0.48 -17.15 4.90
C PHE A 68 1.00 -16.78 4.74
N ILE A 69 1.29 -15.49 4.54
CA ILE A 69 2.66 -14.95 4.47
C ILE A 69 2.83 -13.92 5.58
N CYS A 70 3.91 -14.06 6.35
CA CYS A 70 4.29 -13.08 7.37
C CYS A 70 5.05 -11.90 6.72
N GLN A 71 4.57 -10.67 6.90
CA GLN A 71 5.25 -9.47 6.42
C GLN A 71 6.38 -9.09 7.38
N LEU A 72 7.62 -9.38 7.00
CA LEU A 72 8.80 -8.99 7.77
C LEU A 72 9.00 -7.47 7.72
N TRP A 73 9.28 -6.86 8.88
CA TRP A 73 9.31 -5.41 9.01
C TRP A 73 10.48 -4.91 9.86
N ASN A 74 11.05 -3.79 9.43
CA ASN A 74 11.94 -2.93 10.20
C ASN A 74 11.62 -1.47 9.84
N VAL A 75 11.24 -0.66 10.83
CA VAL A 75 10.81 0.73 10.60
C VAL A 75 11.93 1.70 10.25
N GLY A 76 13.18 1.33 10.52
CA GLY A 76 14.34 2.20 10.33
C GLY A 76 14.13 3.58 10.94
N ARG A 77 14.27 4.62 10.12
CA ARG A 77 14.20 6.04 10.52
C ARG A 77 12.83 6.51 11.04
N VAL A 78 11.75 5.76 10.80
CA VAL A 78 10.39 6.08 11.30
C VAL A 78 10.27 5.83 12.82
N SER A 79 11.36 5.41 13.47
CA SER A 79 11.44 5.26 14.91
C SER A 79 11.52 6.58 15.72
N ASN A 80 11.48 7.78 15.10
CA ASN A 80 11.32 9.09 15.80
C ASN A 80 10.90 10.29 14.89
N TYR A 81 10.29 11.32 15.51
CA TYR A 81 9.66 12.54 14.94
C TYR A 81 10.46 13.26 13.83
N GLY A 82 9.97 13.17 12.60
CA GLY A 82 10.32 14.00 11.44
C GLY A 82 9.16 13.96 10.44
N PHE A 83 8.84 15.07 9.78
CA PHE A 83 7.63 15.23 8.95
C PHE A 83 7.49 14.13 7.87
N ASP A 84 6.28 13.63 7.67
CA ASP A 84 5.96 12.45 6.86
C ASP A 84 5.76 12.72 5.36
N GLY A 85 5.74 13.98 4.92
CA GLY A 85 5.47 14.33 3.53
C GLY A 85 5.57 15.82 3.21
N VAL A 86 5.47 16.13 1.93
CA VAL A 86 5.47 17.50 1.38
C VAL A 86 4.28 17.69 0.46
N GLU A 87 3.62 18.84 0.53
CA GLU A 87 2.60 19.25 -0.44
C GLU A 87 3.23 20.22 -1.43
N ILE A 88 3.12 19.92 -2.73
CA ILE A 88 3.59 20.80 -3.80
C ILE A 88 2.45 21.77 -4.12
N HIS A 89 2.62 23.04 -3.75
CA HIS A 89 1.60 24.05 -4.02
C HIS A 89 1.72 24.61 -5.43
N GLY A 90 0.93 24.06 -6.36
CA GLY A 90 0.87 24.47 -7.77
C GLY A 90 -0.43 25.15 -8.19
N ALA A 91 -1.03 25.96 -7.32
CA ALA A 91 -2.30 26.63 -7.56
C ALA A 91 -2.25 28.13 -7.19
N HIS A 92 -3.40 28.81 -7.27
CA HIS A 92 -3.62 30.19 -6.83
C HIS A 92 -2.70 31.25 -7.49
N GLY A 93 -2.25 31.01 -8.71
CA GLY A 93 -1.37 31.91 -9.44
C GLY A 93 0.06 31.97 -8.91
N TYR A 94 0.49 30.99 -8.10
CA TYR A 94 1.89 30.85 -7.67
C TYR A 94 2.75 30.17 -8.75
N LEU A 95 4.04 30.04 -8.48
CA LEU A 95 5.06 29.75 -9.49
C LEU A 95 4.73 28.60 -10.45
N LEU A 96 4.33 27.42 -9.95
CA LEU A 96 4.04 26.28 -10.84
C LEU A 96 2.78 26.54 -11.70
N ASP A 97 1.79 27.21 -11.12
CA ASP A 97 0.57 27.63 -11.82
C ASP A 97 0.86 28.68 -12.91
N GLN A 98 1.80 29.60 -12.63
CA GLN A 98 2.29 30.57 -13.60
C GLN A 98 2.95 29.90 -14.80
N PHE A 99 3.72 28.83 -14.59
CA PHE A 99 4.33 28.06 -15.68
C PHE A 99 3.29 27.31 -16.52
N MET A 100 2.27 26.71 -15.89
CA MET A 100 1.25 25.90 -16.57
C MET A 100 0.25 26.73 -17.38
N THR A 101 0.01 27.98 -16.96
CA THR A 101 -1.04 28.85 -17.51
C THR A 101 -0.57 29.59 -18.78
N ASP A 102 -1.30 29.44 -19.87
CA ASP A 102 -0.93 29.90 -21.22
C ASP A 102 -0.91 31.43 -21.41
N ASN A 103 -1.81 32.15 -20.73
CA ASN A 103 -1.90 33.60 -20.77
C ASN A 103 -1.00 34.30 -19.73
N VAL A 104 -0.26 33.53 -18.93
CA VAL A 104 0.73 34.02 -17.96
C VAL A 104 2.16 33.68 -18.40
N ASN A 105 2.38 32.49 -18.95
CA ASN A 105 3.68 32.03 -19.44
C ASN A 105 3.89 32.37 -20.92
N ASP A 106 4.55 33.51 -21.19
CA ASP A 106 4.88 34.01 -22.53
C ASP A 106 6.25 33.54 -23.05
N ARG A 107 6.86 32.54 -22.40
CA ARG A 107 8.17 32.01 -22.79
C ARG A 107 8.11 31.29 -24.13
N ILE A 108 9.23 31.36 -24.85
CA ILE A 108 9.43 30.72 -26.16
C ILE A 108 10.49 29.61 -26.13
N ASP A 109 10.91 29.19 -24.93
CA ASP A 109 11.88 28.12 -24.71
C ASP A 109 11.19 26.80 -24.33
N ILE A 110 11.96 25.83 -23.85
CA ILE A 110 11.47 24.50 -23.45
C ILE A 110 10.47 24.54 -22.29
N TYR A 111 10.29 25.68 -21.62
CA TYR A 111 9.36 25.86 -20.52
C TYR A 111 8.11 26.66 -20.89
N GLY A 112 7.92 27.01 -22.18
CA GLY A 112 6.78 27.79 -22.66
C GLY A 112 6.24 27.36 -24.02
N GLY A 113 5.15 28.01 -24.45
CA GLY A 113 4.48 27.68 -25.72
C GLY A 113 3.48 26.53 -25.56
N THR A 114 3.88 25.30 -25.87
CA THR A 114 2.97 24.13 -25.83
C THR A 114 2.59 23.77 -24.39
N LEU A 115 1.46 23.06 -24.20
CA LEU A 115 1.08 22.54 -22.88
C LEU A 115 2.18 21.65 -22.28
N GLU A 116 2.82 20.81 -23.10
CA GLU A 116 3.92 19.94 -22.69
C GLU A 116 5.09 20.75 -22.11
N ASN A 117 5.57 21.75 -22.86
CA ASN A 117 6.63 22.66 -22.40
C ASN A 117 6.24 23.42 -21.13
N ARG A 118 5.00 23.88 -21.02
CA ARG A 118 4.52 24.57 -19.82
C ARG A 118 4.46 23.69 -18.57
N CYS A 119 4.25 22.38 -18.73
CA CYS A 119 4.27 21.41 -17.63
C CYS A 119 5.67 20.94 -17.25
N HIS A 120 6.71 21.17 -18.08
CA HIS A 120 8.06 20.64 -17.86
C HIS A 120 8.63 21.01 -16.48
N PHE A 121 8.54 22.28 -16.08
CA PHE A 121 9.10 22.74 -14.80
C PHE A 121 8.39 22.09 -13.60
N THR A 122 7.06 21.94 -13.67
CA THR A 122 6.28 21.25 -12.63
C THR A 122 6.69 19.79 -12.52
N LEU A 123 6.93 19.12 -13.66
CA LEU A 123 7.37 17.72 -13.68
C LEU A 123 8.79 17.56 -13.14
N GLU A 124 9.72 18.47 -13.45
CA GLU A 124 11.08 18.47 -12.87
C GLU A 124 11.05 18.64 -11.34
N VAL A 125 10.18 19.52 -10.82
CA VAL A 125 10.00 19.72 -9.37
C VAL A 125 9.41 18.46 -8.71
N VAL A 126 8.39 17.85 -9.34
CA VAL A 126 7.81 16.59 -8.87
C VAL A 126 8.85 15.46 -8.90
N GLU A 127 9.63 15.35 -9.97
CA GLU A 127 10.68 14.34 -10.13
C GLU A 127 11.79 14.51 -9.09
N ALA A 128 12.30 15.73 -8.89
CA ALA A 128 13.30 16.03 -7.87
C ALA A 128 12.80 15.68 -6.46
N ILE A 129 11.55 16.04 -6.15
CA ILE A 129 10.92 15.71 -4.88
C ILE A 129 10.75 14.19 -4.76
N CYS A 130 10.24 13.50 -5.78
CA CYS A 130 10.07 12.05 -5.78
C CYS A 130 11.40 11.28 -5.66
N ASN A 131 12.48 11.78 -6.27
CA ASN A 131 13.82 11.21 -6.12
C ASN A 131 14.35 11.35 -4.69
N GLU A 132 13.96 12.40 -3.98
CA GLU A 132 14.37 12.65 -2.59
C GLU A 132 13.47 11.94 -1.56
N ILE A 133 12.14 11.92 -1.77
CA ILE A 133 11.16 11.42 -0.78
C ILE A 133 10.65 10.00 -1.07
N GLY A 134 10.88 9.48 -2.28
CA GLY A 134 10.57 8.10 -2.64
C GLY A 134 9.07 7.77 -2.69
N GLN A 135 8.28 8.44 -3.55
CA GLN A 135 7.14 7.83 -4.30
C GLN A 135 6.25 8.85 -5.04
N LEU A 136 6.14 8.70 -6.36
CA LEU A 136 4.90 8.49 -7.14
C LEU A 136 5.31 8.10 -8.57
N ILE A 137 5.44 6.81 -8.82
CA ILE A 137 5.75 6.26 -10.15
C ILE A 137 4.51 5.48 -10.56
N SER A 138 3.92 5.81 -11.71
CA SER A 138 3.01 4.90 -12.42
C SER A 138 3.60 3.50 -12.35
N LEU A 139 2.89 2.46 -11.89
CA LEU A 139 3.53 1.13 -11.75
C LEU A 139 3.80 0.47 -13.12
N LEU A 140 3.38 1.09 -14.23
CA LEU A 140 3.59 0.59 -15.58
C LEU A 140 5.06 0.30 -15.93
N PRO A 141 6.04 1.18 -15.67
CA PRO A 141 7.44 0.89 -15.93
C PRO A 141 7.94 -0.30 -15.11
N ILE A 142 7.48 -0.45 -13.86
CA ILE A 142 7.84 -1.58 -13.00
C ILE A 142 7.23 -2.88 -13.57
N ARG A 143 5.95 -2.88 -13.93
CA ARG A 143 5.29 -4.03 -14.58
C ARG A 143 5.98 -4.43 -15.90
N LYS A 144 6.44 -3.45 -16.69
CA LYS A 144 7.18 -3.70 -17.94
C LYS A 144 8.57 -4.29 -17.67
N ALA A 145 9.23 -3.89 -16.59
CA ALA A 145 10.57 -4.36 -16.22
C ALA A 145 10.57 -5.69 -15.46
N PHE A 146 9.48 -6.03 -14.77
CA PHE A 146 9.36 -7.22 -13.94
C PHE A 146 8.41 -8.25 -14.56
N ASN A 147 8.94 -9.41 -14.97
CA ASN A 147 8.16 -10.47 -15.63
C ASN A 147 7.53 -11.48 -14.66
N GLY A 148 7.78 -11.37 -13.34
CA GLY A 148 7.18 -12.25 -12.35
C GLY A 148 5.76 -11.86 -11.96
N THR A 149 5.19 -12.58 -10.98
CA THR A 149 3.89 -12.27 -10.40
C THR A 149 3.90 -10.90 -9.74
N PHE A 150 3.06 -9.99 -10.23
CA PHE A 150 2.98 -8.60 -9.79
C PHE A 150 1.68 -8.36 -9.03
N ILE A 151 1.80 -8.03 -7.75
CA ILE A 151 0.66 -7.72 -6.87
C ILE A 151 0.58 -6.21 -6.71
N VAL A 152 -0.58 -5.62 -7.01
CA VAL A 152 -0.82 -4.17 -6.80
C VAL A 152 -1.82 -3.92 -5.68
N VAL A 153 -1.67 -2.78 -5.03
CA VAL A 153 -2.48 -2.34 -3.88
C VAL A 153 -2.64 -0.82 -3.95
N GLY A 154 -3.74 -0.31 -3.38
CA GLY A 154 -3.97 1.13 -3.25
C GLY A 154 -5.26 1.58 -3.90
N GLY A 155 -6.32 1.73 -3.11
CA GLY A 155 -7.57 2.37 -3.54
C GLY A 155 -8.51 1.50 -4.41
N TYR A 156 -8.05 0.36 -4.91
CA TYR A 156 -8.87 -0.52 -5.75
C TYR A 156 -10.22 -0.88 -5.13
N VAL A 157 -11.25 -0.78 -5.95
CA VAL A 157 -12.56 -1.43 -5.82
C VAL A 157 -12.58 -2.70 -6.69
N ARG A 158 -13.74 -3.33 -6.82
CA ARG A 158 -13.84 -4.57 -7.60
C ARG A 158 -13.61 -4.31 -9.09
N GLU A 159 -14.22 -3.25 -9.62
CA GLU A 159 -14.28 -2.98 -11.05
C GLU A 159 -12.91 -2.59 -11.62
N ASP A 160 -12.20 -1.67 -10.97
CA ASP A 160 -10.86 -1.25 -11.39
C ASP A 160 -9.80 -2.33 -11.10
N GLY A 161 -9.95 -3.11 -10.03
CA GLY A 161 -9.10 -4.27 -9.76
C GLY A 161 -9.23 -5.34 -10.84
N ASN A 162 -10.47 -5.67 -11.25
CA ASN A 162 -10.73 -6.58 -12.36
C ASN A 162 -10.17 -6.04 -13.68
N LYS A 163 -10.30 -4.74 -13.93
CA LYS A 163 -9.74 -4.09 -15.12
C LYS A 163 -8.20 -4.14 -15.12
N ALA A 164 -7.55 -3.90 -13.99
CA ALA A 164 -6.09 -3.99 -13.87
C ALA A 164 -5.58 -5.40 -14.20
N ILE A 165 -6.28 -6.45 -13.77
CA ILE A 165 -5.93 -7.82 -14.16
C ILE A 165 -6.17 -8.03 -15.67
N ALA A 166 -7.34 -7.64 -16.18
CA ALA A 166 -7.70 -7.83 -17.58
C ALA A 166 -6.75 -7.11 -18.56
N ASP A 167 -6.26 -5.93 -18.17
CA ASP A 167 -5.31 -5.13 -18.96
C ASP A 167 -3.84 -5.56 -18.75
N ASN A 168 -3.59 -6.67 -18.04
CA ASN A 168 -2.26 -7.19 -17.71
C ASN A 168 -1.38 -6.18 -16.92
N TYR A 169 -2.03 -5.29 -16.17
CA TYR A 169 -1.37 -4.33 -15.28
C TYR A 169 -0.85 -5.03 -14.01
N ALA A 170 -1.56 -6.05 -13.54
CA ALA A 170 -1.22 -6.83 -12.36
C ALA A 170 -1.71 -8.28 -12.49
N ASP A 171 -1.09 -9.20 -11.76
CA ASP A 171 -1.53 -10.59 -11.65
C ASP A 171 -2.48 -10.79 -10.45
N LEU A 172 -2.33 -9.95 -9.42
CA LEU A 172 -3.12 -10.01 -8.19
C LEU A 172 -3.42 -8.59 -7.67
N ILE A 173 -4.58 -8.41 -7.04
CA ILE A 173 -4.95 -7.17 -6.34
C ILE A 173 -5.02 -7.46 -4.84
N ALA A 174 -4.34 -6.65 -4.03
CA ALA A 174 -4.45 -6.71 -2.58
C ALA A 174 -5.40 -5.62 -2.06
N TYR A 175 -6.26 -5.98 -1.10
CA TYR A 175 -7.26 -5.10 -0.50
C TYR A 175 -7.01 -4.95 1.00
N GLY A 176 -6.69 -3.74 1.46
CA GLY A 176 -6.49 -3.42 2.88
C GLY A 176 -7.78 -2.97 3.58
N ARG A 177 -8.11 -1.68 3.46
CA ARG A 177 -9.26 -1.04 4.14
C ARG A 177 -10.60 -1.74 3.90
N TRP A 178 -10.85 -2.18 2.66
CA TRP A 178 -12.07 -2.95 2.35
C TRP A 178 -12.17 -4.24 3.15
N PHE A 179 -11.05 -4.92 3.37
CA PHE A 179 -10.98 -6.22 4.03
C PHE A 179 -10.96 -6.12 5.57
N LEU A 180 -10.58 -4.96 6.10
CA LEU A 180 -10.80 -4.62 7.51
C LEU A 180 -12.30 -4.62 7.81
N ALA A 181 -13.09 -3.88 7.04
CA ALA A 181 -14.54 -3.73 7.25
C ALA A 181 -15.36 -4.96 6.82
N ASN A 182 -14.88 -5.74 5.85
CA ASN A 182 -15.60 -6.84 5.23
C ASN A 182 -14.76 -8.13 5.29
N PRO A 183 -14.87 -8.96 6.35
CA PRO A 183 -14.10 -10.21 6.43
C PRO A 183 -14.48 -11.21 5.32
N ASP A 184 -15.68 -11.08 4.76
CA ASP A 184 -16.24 -11.87 3.67
C ASP A 184 -16.10 -11.18 2.29
N LEU A 185 -15.15 -10.25 2.12
CA LEU A 185 -14.98 -9.45 0.91
C LEU A 185 -14.99 -10.26 -0.41
N PRO A 186 -14.27 -11.40 -0.55
CA PRO A 186 -14.32 -12.18 -1.78
C PRO A 186 -15.72 -12.65 -2.14
N LYS A 187 -16.50 -13.09 -1.14
CA LYS A 187 -17.89 -13.51 -1.34
C LYS A 187 -18.79 -12.33 -1.71
N ARG A 188 -18.55 -11.15 -1.13
CA ARG A 188 -19.28 -9.93 -1.52
C ARG A 188 -18.99 -9.54 -2.97
N PHE A 189 -17.74 -9.63 -3.41
CA PHE A 189 -17.37 -9.38 -4.81
C PHE A 189 -17.95 -10.40 -5.77
N ASP A 190 -17.97 -11.67 -5.39
CA ASP A 190 -18.57 -12.76 -6.20
C ASP A 190 -20.07 -12.53 -6.42
N LEU A 191 -20.79 -12.19 -5.34
CA LEU A 191 -22.24 -11.98 -5.36
C LEU A 191 -22.67 -10.56 -5.72
N ASN A 192 -21.72 -9.66 -6.02
CA ASN A 192 -21.97 -8.22 -6.18
C ASN A 192 -22.80 -7.61 -5.02
N SER A 193 -22.50 -8.03 -3.80
CA SER A 193 -23.20 -7.60 -2.59
C SER A 193 -22.70 -6.24 -2.09
N PRO A 194 -23.55 -5.45 -1.41
CA PRO A 194 -23.11 -4.20 -0.79
C PRO A 194 -21.92 -4.38 0.14
N LEU A 195 -20.98 -3.42 0.12
CA LEU A 195 -19.84 -3.37 1.03
C LEU A 195 -20.16 -2.53 2.26
N LYS A 196 -19.69 -2.96 3.43
CA LYS A 196 -19.65 -2.08 4.61
C LYS A 196 -18.63 -0.98 4.38
N SER A 197 -18.95 0.23 4.83
CA SER A 197 -18.07 1.39 4.75
C SER A 197 -16.74 1.12 5.46
N GLN A 198 -15.66 1.62 4.88
CA GLN A 198 -14.35 1.61 5.51
C GLN A 198 -14.41 2.48 6.78
N GLN A 199 -13.78 2.03 7.87
CA GLN A 199 -13.52 2.92 8.99
C GLN A 199 -12.44 3.92 8.54
N VAL A 200 -12.78 5.21 8.60
CA VAL A 200 -11.85 6.34 8.41
C VAL A 200 -11.52 6.88 9.79
#